data_AF-R7L5V7-F1
#
_entry.id   AF-R7L5V7-F1
#
_cell.length_a   1.000
_cell.length_b   1.000
_cell.length_c   1.000
_cell.angle_alpha   90.00
_cell.angle_beta   90.00
_cell.angle_gamma   90.00
#
_symmetry.space_group_name_H-M   'P 1'
#
loop_
_entity.id
_entity.type
_entity.pdbx_description
1 polymer ?
#
loop_
_entity_poly.entity_id
_entity_poly.type
_entity_poly.pdbx_seq_one_letter_code
_entity_poly.pdbx_strand_id
1 'polypeptide(L)'
;MRIDRIDANDNGDLLIIDYKTKDSPVETSSASAAENSHRRKSRGANGEKNTDWIDLQLPLYKSALKLIYPDRKISCAHFIISGNPEKTQLSEWDIDNETMDSALACANSVAEKISSGKFEPAQKPPYFDNYKDLFAFAQDSLKDFLEFENEK
;
A
#
# COMPACT_ATOMS: atom_id res chain seq x y z
N MET A 1 8.49 15.19 -4.11
CA MET A 1 8.48 14.03 -3.20
C MET A 1 8.65 14.53 -1.78
N ARG A 2 7.78 14.12 -0.84
CA ARG A 2 7.88 14.49 0.57
C ARG A 2 8.07 13.21 1.38
N ILE A 3 9.22 13.10 2.04
CA ILE A 3 9.55 12.03 2.97
C ILE A 3 9.41 12.65 4.36
N ASP A 4 8.81 11.94 5.31
CA ASP A 4 8.57 12.48 6.64
C ASP A 4 9.86 12.83 7.37
N ARG A 5 10.82 11.89 7.37
CA ARG A 5 12.10 12.07 8.05
C ARG A 5 13.20 11.18 7.46
N ILE A 6 14.43 11.70 7.47
CA ILE A 6 15.65 10.98 7.12
C ILE A 6 16.67 11.29 8.21
N ASP A 7 17.14 10.26 8.90
CA ASP A 7 18.19 10.36 9.92
C ASP A 7 19.50 9.77 9.38
N ALA A 8 20.63 10.21 9.94
CA ALA A 8 21.95 9.70 9.63
C ALA A 8 22.66 9.26 10.91
N ASN A 9 23.32 8.10 10.88
CA ASN A 9 24.20 7.68 11.98
C ASN A 9 25.62 8.26 11.83
N ASP A 10 26.50 7.99 12.81
CA ASP A 10 27.89 8.48 12.81
C ASP A 10 28.72 7.95 11.63
N ASN A 11 28.37 6.78 11.08
CA ASN A 11 28.99 6.22 9.87
C ASN A 11 28.46 6.87 8.58
N GLY A 12 27.42 7.69 8.69
CA GLY A 12 26.69 8.25 7.59
C GLY A 12 25.61 7.32 7.00
N ASP A 13 25.35 6.13 7.53
CA ASP A 13 24.22 5.36 7.00
C ASP A 13 22.91 6.13 7.22
N LEU A 14 22.04 6.07 6.21
CA LEU A 14 20.77 6.80 6.21
C LEU A 14 19.64 5.87 6.61
N LEU A 15 18.74 6.39 7.45
CA LEU A 15 17.50 5.74 7.83
C LEU A 15 16.31 6.61 7.40
N ILE A 16 15.52 6.10 6.46
CA ILE A 16 14.22 6.70 6.12
C ILE A 16 13.21 6.29 7.17
N ILE A 17 12.51 7.27 7.76
CA ILE A 17 11.48 7.04 8.77
C ILE A 17 10.17 7.63 8.26
N ASP A 18 9.14 6.79 8.17
CA ASP A 18 7.76 7.20 7.88
C ASP A 18 6.88 6.97 9.12
N TYR A 19 6.08 7.97 9.49
CA TYR A 19 5.28 7.93 10.71
C TYR A 19 3.90 7.34 10.43
N LYS A 20 3.55 6.27 11.14
CA LYS A 20 2.25 5.61 11.02
C LYS A 20 1.54 5.52 12.35
N THR A 21 0.25 5.84 12.39
CA THR A 21 -0.61 5.57 13.54
C THR A 21 -1.26 4.19 13.39
N LYS A 22 -0.98 3.27 14.31
CA LYS A 22 -1.54 1.91 14.28
C LYS A 22 -1.57 1.29 15.68
N ASP A 23 -2.73 0.83 16.12
CA ASP A 23 -2.88 0.27 17.48
C ASP A 23 -2.23 -1.10 17.64
N SER A 24 -2.23 -1.90 16.58
CA SER A 24 -1.68 -3.26 16.57
C SER A 24 -0.74 -3.45 15.37
N PRO A 25 0.55 -3.10 15.52
CA PRO A 25 1.56 -3.53 14.56
C PRO A 25 1.60 -5.06 14.48
N VAL A 26 1.73 -5.60 13.27
CA VAL A 26 1.78 -7.05 13.03
C VAL A 26 3.20 -7.41 12.66
N GLU A 27 3.92 -8.01 13.60
CA GLU A 27 5.23 -8.59 13.37
C GLU A 27 5.11 -10.12 13.35
N THR A 28 5.92 -10.77 12.53
CA THR A 28 6.01 -12.22 12.47
C THR A 28 7.46 -12.64 12.66
N SER A 29 7.69 -13.92 12.93
CA SER A 29 9.06 -14.47 12.99
C SER A 29 9.86 -14.27 11.69
N SER A 30 9.19 -14.00 10.57
CA SER A 30 9.80 -13.85 9.24
C SER A 30 9.79 -12.44 8.66
N ALA A 31 9.09 -11.48 9.28
CA ALA A 31 8.84 -10.17 8.68
C ALA A 31 8.47 -9.12 9.73
N SER A 32 9.04 -7.91 9.60
CA SER A 32 8.78 -6.77 10.48
C SER A 32 7.39 -6.15 10.21
N ALA A 33 6.92 -5.29 11.12
CA ALA A 33 5.65 -4.60 10.93
C ALA A 33 5.70 -3.61 9.77
N ALA A 34 6.87 -3.01 9.51
CA ALA A 34 7.09 -2.20 8.31
C ALA A 34 6.91 -3.04 7.03
N GLU A 35 7.54 -4.22 6.94
CA GLU A 35 7.40 -5.11 5.79
C GLU A 35 5.95 -5.59 5.59
N ASN A 36 5.30 -6.08 6.65
CA ASN A 36 3.91 -6.56 6.59
C ASN A 36 2.89 -5.46 6.25
N SER A 37 3.27 -4.19 6.36
CA SER A 37 2.43 -3.06 5.94
C SER A 37 2.54 -2.75 4.45
N HIS A 38 3.57 -3.28 3.75
CA HIS A 38 3.80 -3.07 2.32
C HIS A 38 3.51 -4.32 1.48
N ARG A 39 3.66 -5.51 2.07
CA ARG A 39 3.48 -6.79 1.39
C ARG A 39 2.45 -7.66 2.08
N ARG A 40 1.55 -8.23 1.29
CA ARG A 40 0.54 -9.16 1.76
C ARG A 40 0.73 -10.53 1.13
N LYS A 41 0.79 -11.57 1.96
CA LYS A 41 0.76 -12.95 1.49
C LYS A 41 -0.65 -13.28 0.98
N SER A 42 -0.74 -13.82 -0.22
CA SER A 42 -1.97 -14.28 -0.86
C SER A 42 -1.83 -15.72 -1.36
N ARG A 43 -2.94 -16.35 -1.74
CA ARG A 43 -2.94 -17.67 -2.38
C ARG A 43 -3.57 -17.55 -3.75
N GLY A 44 -2.87 -18.05 -4.78
CA GLY A 44 -3.41 -18.19 -6.12
C GLY A 44 -4.48 -19.27 -6.19
N ALA A 45 -5.22 -19.30 -7.31
CA ALA A 45 -6.27 -20.30 -7.56
C ALA A 45 -5.77 -21.76 -7.48
N ASN A 46 -4.49 -21.98 -7.79
CA ASN A 46 -3.83 -23.28 -7.73
C ASN A 46 -3.24 -23.61 -6.35
N GLY A 47 -3.49 -22.77 -5.33
CA GLY A 47 -2.94 -22.93 -3.98
C GLY A 47 -1.50 -22.40 -3.81
N GLU A 48 -0.89 -21.87 -4.86
CA GLU A 48 0.44 -21.26 -4.83
C GLU A 48 0.47 -20.05 -3.87
N LYS A 49 1.53 -19.94 -3.07
CA LYS A 49 1.72 -18.82 -2.14
C LYS A 49 2.34 -17.66 -2.90
N ASN A 50 1.62 -16.56 -2.97
CA ASN A 50 2.10 -15.31 -3.57
C ASN A 50 2.32 -14.25 -2.50
N THR A 51 3.11 -13.24 -2.84
CA THR A 51 3.29 -12.05 -2.01
C THR A 51 3.03 -10.84 -2.89
N ASP A 52 1.93 -10.15 -2.62
CA ASP A 52 1.47 -9.01 -3.39
C ASP A 52 1.90 -7.70 -2.72
N TRP A 53 2.25 -6.71 -3.54
CA TRP A 53 2.48 -5.34 -3.10
C TRP A 53 1.14 -4.64 -2.82
N ILE A 54 1.00 -4.09 -1.63
CA ILE A 54 -0.16 -3.27 -1.22
C ILE A 54 0.21 -1.80 -0.98
N ASP A 55 1.49 -1.52 -0.78
CA ASP A 55 2.06 -0.19 -0.63
C ASP A 55 3.50 -0.20 -1.16
N LEU A 56 3.94 0.89 -1.80
CA LEU A 56 5.28 1.06 -2.40
C LEU A 56 6.07 2.23 -1.80
N GLN A 57 5.58 2.85 -0.73
CA GLN A 57 6.11 4.10 -0.18
C GLN A 57 7.58 3.98 0.23
N LEU A 58 7.93 3.06 1.15
CA LEU A 58 9.32 2.89 1.61
C LEU A 58 10.27 2.45 0.48
N PRO A 59 9.95 1.46 -0.39
CA PRO A 59 10.78 1.14 -1.54
C PRO A 59 11.03 2.32 -2.48
N LEU A 60 10.01 3.11 -2.80
CA LEU A 60 10.16 4.28 -3.68
C LEU A 60 11.00 5.38 -3.03
N TYR A 61 10.87 5.59 -1.72
CA TYR A 61 11.73 6.51 -0.98
C TYR A 61 13.19 6.06 -0.99
N LYS A 62 13.45 4.77 -0.72
CA LYS A 62 14.80 4.19 -0.78
C LYS A 62 15.41 4.36 -2.18
N SER A 63 14.64 4.05 -3.23
CA SER A 63 15.09 4.23 -4.61
C SER A 63 15.44 5.69 -4.92
N ALA A 64 14.57 6.63 -4.56
CA ALA A 64 14.80 8.05 -4.80
C ALA A 64 16.02 8.59 -4.03
N LEU A 65 16.22 8.18 -2.78
CA LEU A 65 17.42 8.57 -2.02
C LEU A 65 18.69 7.94 -2.58
N LYS A 66 18.62 6.71 -3.11
CA LYS A 66 19.79 6.04 -3.71
C LYS A 66 20.29 6.78 -4.97
N LEU A 67 19.41 7.49 -5.67
CA LEU A 67 19.81 8.38 -6.78
C LEU A 67 20.59 9.61 -6.30
N ILE A 68 20.31 10.09 -5.08
CA ILE A 68 20.97 11.26 -4.50
C ILE A 68 22.25 10.85 -3.76
N TYR A 69 22.23 9.69 -3.12
CA TYR A 69 23.30 9.16 -2.26
C TYR A 69 23.69 7.72 -2.68
N PRO A 70 24.31 7.55 -3.86
CA PRO A 70 24.59 6.23 -4.43
C PRO A 70 25.49 5.36 -3.56
N ASP A 71 26.41 5.95 -2.80
CA ASP A 71 27.40 5.19 -2.02
C ASP A 71 26.97 4.94 -0.57
N ARG A 72 25.83 5.48 -0.13
CA ARG A 72 25.37 5.36 1.25
C ARG A 72 24.53 4.10 1.43
N LYS A 73 24.67 3.44 2.59
CA LYS A 73 23.70 2.42 3.01
C LYS A 73 22.41 3.13 3.40
N ILE A 74 21.28 2.61 2.93
CA ILE A 74 19.96 3.21 3.15
C ILE A 74 19.00 2.13 3.64
N SER A 75 18.56 2.27 4.88
CA SER A 75 17.54 1.44 5.50
C SER A 75 16.22 2.22 5.59
N CYS A 76 15.12 1.49 5.82
CA CYS A 76 13.80 2.07 5.97
C CYS A 76 13.20 1.64 7.31
N ALA A 77 12.28 2.45 7.84
CA ALA A 77 11.52 2.10 9.02
C ALA A 77 10.14 2.77 9.00
N HIS A 78 9.20 2.11 9.67
CA HIS A 78 8.03 2.80 10.21
C HIS A 78 8.29 3.19 11.66
N PHE A 79 8.05 4.45 12.01
CA PHE A 79 7.83 4.83 13.40
C PHE A 79 6.34 4.70 13.70
N ILE A 80 5.97 3.64 14.43
CA ILE A 80 4.59 3.29 14.70
C ILE A 80 4.16 3.93 16.01
N ILE A 81 3.16 4.81 15.94
CA ILE A 81 2.52 5.45 17.09
C ILE A 81 1.23 4.69 17.39
N SER A 82 1.16 4.08 18.57
CA SER A 82 -0.01 3.32 19.03
C SER A 82 -0.73 4.07 20.15
N GLY A 83 -2.04 3.86 20.32
CA GLY A 83 -2.76 4.33 21.50
C GLY A 83 -2.21 3.76 22.82
N ASN A 84 -1.48 2.64 22.78
CA ASN A 84 -0.71 2.14 23.91
C ASN A 84 0.78 2.52 23.74
N PRO A 85 1.37 3.35 24.63
CA PRO A 85 2.78 3.75 24.55
C PRO A 85 3.76 2.57 24.48
N GLU A 86 3.49 1.46 25.16
CA GLU A 86 4.33 0.24 25.14
C GLU A 86 4.39 -0.44 23.75
N LYS A 87 3.46 -0.10 22.86
CA LYS A 87 3.43 -0.60 21.47
C LYS A 87 3.94 0.44 20.47
N THR A 88 4.36 1.62 20.93
CA THR A 88 5.01 2.62 20.07
C THR A 88 6.44 2.18 19.82
N GLN A 89 6.80 1.96 18.56
CA GLN A 89 8.08 1.36 18.21
C GLN A 89 8.60 1.80 16.85
N LEU A 90 9.91 1.76 16.69
CA LEU A 90 10.57 1.85 15.40
C LEU A 90 10.68 0.43 14.81
N SER A 91 9.92 0.16 13.75
CA SER A 91 9.97 -1.11 13.03
C SER A 91 10.85 -0.95 11.80
N GLU A 92 12.10 -1.39 11.90
CA GLU A 92 13.07 -1.34 10.81
C GLU A 92 12.79 -2.39 9.75
N TRP A 93 13.17 -2.08 8.53
CA TRP A 93 13.10 -2.95 7.37
C TRP A 93 14.28 -2.71 6.44
N ASP A 94 15.23 -3.65 6.45
CA ASP A 94 16.31 -3.70 5.48
C ASP A 94 15.82 -4.39 4.21
N ILE A 95 15.41 -3.58 3.24
CA ILE A 95 14.86 -4.06 1.96
C ILE A 95 16.01 -4.58 1.10
N ASP A 96 16.09 -5.89 0.89
CA ASP A 96 17.10 -6.51 0.02
C ASP A 96 16.92 -6.14 -1.47
N ASN A 97 17.92 -6.45 -2.29
CA ASN A 97 17.94 -6.10 -3.70
C ASN A 97 16.81 -6.79 -4.49
N GLU A 98 16.54 -8.07 -4.22
CA GLU A 98 15.49 -8.82 -4.91
C GLU A 98 14.09 -8.21 -4.66
N THR A 99 13.83 -7.86 -3.40
CA THR A 99 12.63 -7.14 -3.00
C THR A 99 12.55 -5.77 -3.67
N MET A 100 13.66 -5.04 -3.72
CA MET A 100 13.70 -3.72 -4.37
C MET A 100 13.39 -3.82 -5.87
N ASP A 101 13.97 -4.80 -6.56
CA ASP A 101 13.71 -5.04 -7.99
C ASP A 101 12.23 -5.37 -8.22
N SER A 102 11.64 -6.22 -7.38
CA SER A 102 10.21 -6.54 -7.40
C SER A 102 9.32 -5.30 -7.16
N ALA A 103 9.69 -4.45 -6.21
CA ALA A 103 8.94 -3.21 -5.93
C ALA A 103 8.98 -2.24 -7.11
N LEU A 104 10.14 -2.07 -7.75
CA LEU A 104 10.30 -1.20 -8.92
C LEU A 104 9.57 -1.75 -10.15
N ALA A 105 9.57 -3.07 -10.34
CA ALA A 105 8.76 -3.71 -11.38
C ALA A 105 7.26 -3.46 -11.15
N CYS A 106 6.79 -3.54 -9.91
CA CYS A 106 5.41 -3.20 -9.55
C CYS A 106 5.09 -1.72 -9.86
N ALA A 107 5.96 -0.80 -9.45
CA ALA A 107 5.80 0.64 -9.70
C ALA A 107 5.71 0.95 -11.20
N ASN A 108 6.59 0.35 -12.01
CA ASN A 108 6.59 0.53 -13.46
C ASN A 108 5.28 0.01 -14.09
N SER A 109 4.80 -1.17 -13.67
CA SER A 109 3.53 -1.72 -14.16
C SER A 109 2.34 -0.81 -13.81
N VAL A 110 2.33 -0.21 -12.61
CA VAL A 110 1.30 0.76 -12.22
C VAL A 110 1.38 2.01 -13.09
N ALA A 111 2.59 2.56 -13.32
CA ALA A 111 2.79 3.73 -14.17
C ALA A 111 2.36 3.49 -15.63
N GLU A 112 2.63 2.30 -16.17
CA GLU A 112 2.19 1.88 -17.52
C GLU A 112 0.66 1.81 -17.62
N LYS A 113 -0.02 1.25 -16.61
CA LYS A 113 -1.49 1.23 -16.59
C LYS A 113 -2.09 2.63 -16.55
N ILE A 114 -1.55 3.50 -15.68
CA ILE A 114 -1.98 4.89 -15.57
C ILE A 114 -1.78 5.64 -16.90
N SER A 115 -0.59 5.54 -17.49
CA SER A 115 -0.27 6.24 -18.75
C SER A 115 -1.05 5.71 -19.96
N SER A 116 -1.47 4.43 -19.94
CA SER A 116 -2.34 3.83 -20.95
C SER A 116 -3.85 4.01 -20.68
N GLY A 117 -4.23 4.74 -19.63
CA GLY A 117 -5.62 5.02 -19.29
C GLY A 117 -6.39 3.79 -18.77
N LYS A 118 -5.69 2.75 -18.31
CA LYS A 118 -6.29 1.53 -17.78
C LYS A 118 -6.49 1.65 -16.27
N PHE A 119 -7.72 1.96 -15.87
CA PHE A 119 -8.11 2.16 -14.47
C PHE A 119 -9.06 1.07 -13.95
N GLU A 120 -9.27 0.01 -14.72
CA GLU A 120 -10.19 -1.06 -14.36
C GLU A 120 -9.73 -1.73 -13.06
N PRO A 121 -10.58 -1.76 -12.03
CA PRO A 121 -10.23 -2.40 -10.77
C PRO A 121 -10.11 -3.91 -10.98
N ALA A 122 -9.05 -4.51 -10.43
CA ALA A 122 -8.81 -5.95 -10.53
C ALA A 122 -9.87 -6.80 -9.78
N GLN A 123 -10.65 -6.18 -8.89
CA GLN A 123 -11.75 -6.81 -8.16
C GLN A 123 -13.03 -6.01 -8.40
N LYS A 124 -14.17 -6.71 -8.48
CA LYS A 124 -15.46 -6.02 -8.37
C LYS A 124 -15.47 -5.28 -7.02
N PRO A 125 -15.69 -3.95 -7.01
CA PRO A 125 -15.80 -3.23 -5.75
C PRO A 125 -16.92 -3.90 -4.91
N PRO A 126 -16.79 -3.92 -3.58
CA PRO A 126 -17.88 -4.40 -2.76
C PRO A 126 -19.12 -3.57 -3.09
N TYR A 127 -20.26 -4.22 -3.33
CA TYR A 127 -21.51 -3.52 -3.55
C TYR A 127 -21.93 -2.90 -2.22
N PHE A 128 -21.74 -1.59 -2.10
CA PHE A 128 -22.25 -0.80 -1.00
C PHE A 128 -23.47 -0.03 -1.49
N ASP A 129 -24.67 -0.47 -1.09
CA ASP A 129 -25.89 0.30 -1.31
C ASP A 129 -25.99 1.43 -0.27
N ASN A 130 -25.02 2.34 -0.29
CA ASN A 130 -24.93 3.48 0.63
C ASN A 130 -26.11 4.45 0.47
N TYR A 131 -26.92 4.28 -0.58
CA TYR A 131 -28.06 5.11 -0.90
C TYR A 131 -29.38 4.34 -0.80
N LYS A 132 -29.36 3.09 -0.30
CA LYS A 132 -30.58 2.28 -0.14
C LYS A 132 -31.65 3.03 0.63
N ASP A 133 -31.26 3.67 1.72
CA ASP A 133 -32.16 4.45 2.57
C ASP A 133 -32.54 5.79 1.91
N LEU A 134 -31.64 6.34 1.08
CA LEU A 134 -31.89 7.58 0.34
C LEU A 134 -32.90 7.37 -0.80
N PHE A 135 -32.92 6.19 -1.43
CA PHE A 135 -33.80 5.82 -2.54
C PHE A 135 -34.88 4.80 -2.16
N ALA A 136 -35.05 4.49 -0.87
CA ALA A 136 -36.10 3.60 -0.38
C ALA A 136 -37.51 4.08 -0.79
N PHE A 137 -37.71 5.39 -0.92
CA PHE A 137 -38.96 6.00 -1.38
C PHE A 137 -39.24 5.77 -2.88
N ALA A 138 -38.21 5.46 -3.66
CA ALA A 138 -38.27 5.30 -5.11
C ALA A 138 -38.36 3.83 -5.53
N GLN A 139 -38.34 2.86 -4.60
CA GLN A 139 -38.35 1.43 -4.96
C GLN A 139 -39.60 1.01 -5.74
N ASP A 140 -40.76 1.62 -5.48
CA ASP A 140 -41.99 1.34 -6.22
C ASP A 140 -42.04 2.09 -7.57
N SER A 141 -41.37 3.25 -7.70
CA SER A 141 -41.37 4.07 -8.93
C SER A 141 -40.17 3.86 -9.85
N LEU A 142 -39.12 3.17 -9.38
CA LEU A 142 -37.90 2.88 -10.16
C LEU A 142 -38.17 1.85 -11.26
N LYS A 143 -39.11 0.92 -11.06
CA LYS A 143 -39.57 0.02 -12.12
C LYS A 143 -40.20 0.82 -13.25
N ASP A 144 -41.10 1.74 -12.93
CA ASP A 144 -41.75 2.60 -13.92
C ASP A 144 -40.75 3.52 -14.64
N PHE A 145 -39.70 3.97 -13.93
CA PHE A 145 -38.66 4.81 -14.52
C PHE A 145 -37.71 4.05 -15.46
N LEU A 146 -37.38 2.78 -15.13
CA LEU A 146 -36.50 1.92 -15.93
C LEU A 146 -37.23 1.23 -17.10
N GLU A 147 -38.54 1.04 -17.01
CA GLU A 147 -39.36 0.52 -18.11
C GLU A 147 -39.55 1.55 -19.23
N PHE A 148 -39.41 2.85 -18.93
CA PHE A 148 -39.51 3.94 -19.93
C PHE A 148 -38.33 4.03 -20.91
N GLU A 149 -37.17 3.43 -20.60
CA GLU A 149 -35.99 3.47 -21.50
C GLU A 149 -35.98 2.35 -22.56
N ASN A 150 -36.92 1.39 -22.50
CA ASN A 150 -36.98 0.27 -23.46
C ASN A 150 -37.99 0.48 -24.60
N GLU A 151 -38.67 1.63 -24.68
CA GLU A 151 -39.52 2.00 -25.82
C GLU A 151 -38.96 3.23 -26.56
N LYS A 152 -37.84 3.07 -27.28
CA LYS A 152 -37.53 3.82 -28.51
C LYS A 152 -36.64 3.03 -29.47
#